data_AF-A0A931TBQ1-F1
#
_entry.id   AF-A0A931TBQ1-F1
#
_cell.length_a   1.000
_cell.length_b   1.000
_cell.length_c   1.000
_cell.angle_alpha   90.00
_cell.angle_beta   90.00
_cell.angle_gamma   90.00
#
_symmetry.space_group_name_H-M   'P 1'
#
loop_
_entity.id
_entity.type
_entity.pdbx_description
1 polymer ?
#
loop_
_entity_poly.entity_id
_entity_poly.type
_entity_poly.pdbx_seq_one_letter_code
_entity_poly.pdbx_strand_id
1 'polypeptide(L)' 'MTDTVLVLHKLTTMREHIARARRRRPATPDALRTDVDLQDALAMSLLVAIQEAADIAFHITADEGWGIPSS' A
#
# COMPACT_ATOMS: atom_id res chain seq x y z
N MET A 1 17.89 -9.55 -11.48
CA MET A 1 17.73 -8.20 -12.05
C MET A 1 16.34 -7.70 -11.70
N THR A 2 16.24 -6.50 -11.14
CA THR A 2 14.97 -5.86 -10.76
C THR A 2 14.08 -5.71 -11.99
N ASP A 3 13.03 -6.52 -12.05
CA ASP A 3 11.97 -6.40 -13.05
C ASP A 3 11.25 -5.04 -12.91
N THR A 4 11.53 -4.13 -13.85
CA THR A 4 10.98 -2.77 -13.88
C THR A 4 9.49 -2.77 -14.21
N VAL A 5 8.98 -3.74 -14.98
CA VAL A 5 7.56 -3.84 -15.32
C VAL A 5 6.75 -4.22 -14.10
N LEU A 6 7.24 -5.20 -13.33
CA LEU A 6 6.65 -5.58 -12.05
C LEU A 6 6.60 -4.38 -11.09
N VAL A 7 7.73 -3.70 -10.88
CA VAL A 7 7.80 -2.53 -9.99
C VAL A 7 6.84 -1.42 -10.45
N LEU A 8 6.78 -1.13 -11.76
CA LEU A 8 5.87 -0.11 -12.28
C LEU A 8 4.39 -0.47 -12.06
N HIS A 9 4.03 -1.74 -12.24
CA HIS A 9 2.68 -2.22 -11.96
C HIS A 9 2.32 -2.03 -10.48
N LYS A 10 3.20 -2.45 -9.56
CA LYS A 10 3.01 -2.29 -8.12
C LYS A 10 2.91 -0.82 -7.70
N LEU A 11 3.76 0.05 -8.25
CA LEU A 11 3.71 1.51 -8.02
C LEU A 11 2.38 2.11 -8.49
N THR A 12 1.84 1.63 -9.61
CA THR A 12 0.55 2.08 -10.15
C THR A 12 -0.59 1.68 -9.21
N THR A 13 -0.65 0.41 -8.81
CA THR A 13 -1.62 -0.11 -7.83
C THR A 13 -1.55 0.65 -6.52
N MET A 14 -0.36 0.83 -5.95
CA MET A 14 -0.13 1.59 -4.73
C MET A 14 -0.65 3.03 -4.85
N ARG A 15 -0.34 3.73 -5.94
CA ARG A 15 -0.82 5.10 -6.19
C ARG A 15 -2.34 5.18 -6.21
N GLU A 16 -3.00 4.23 -6.86
CA GLU A 16 -4.47 4.20 -6.92
C GLU A 16 -5.09 4.02 -5.54
N HIS A 17 -4.56 3.08 -4.73
CA HIS A 17 -5.05 2.84 -3.37
C HIS A 17 -4.81 4.03 -2.44
N ILE A 18 -3.65 4.68 -2.52
CA ILE A 18 -3.39 5.93 -1.80
C ILE A 18 -4.38 7.02 -2.22
N ALA A 19 -4.65 7.16 -3.52
CA ALA A 19 -5.60 8.14 -4.02
C ALA A 19 -7.04 7.84 -3.56
N ARG A 20 -7.45 6.56 -3.53
CA ARG A 20 -8.73 6.10 -2.97
C ARG A 20 -8.85 6.46 -1.49
N ALA A 21 -7.82 6.15 -0.69
CA ALA A 21 -7.78 6.49 0.74
C ALA A 21 -7.90 8.01 0.96
N ARG A 22 -7.16 8.82 0.19
CA ARG A 22 -7.23 10.29 0.26
C ARG A 22 -8.61 10.83 -0.09
N ARG A 23 -9.27 10.31 -1.13
CA ARG A 23 -10.62 10.73 -1.53
C ARG A 23 -11.69 10.37 -0.50
N ARG A 24 -11.53 9.24 0.18
CA ARG A 24 -12.46 8.76 1.21
C ARG A 24 -12.15 9.32 2.60
N ARG A 25 -11.02 10.01 2.80
CA ARG A 25 -10.62 10.54 4.10
C ARG A 25 -11.71 11.47 4.67
N PRO A 26 -12.29 11.16 5.84
CA PRO A 26 -13.28 12.04 6.45
C PRO A 26 -12.63 13.31 6.99
N ALA A 27 -13.42 14.37 7.13
CA ALA A 27 -12.97 15.65 7.65
C ALA A 27 -12.54 15.57 9.13
N THR A 28 -13.15 14.67 9.90
CA THR A 28 -12.86 14.48 11.33
C THR A 28 -12.70 13.00 11.69
N PRO A 29 -11.93 12.67 12.74
CA PRO A 29 -11.86 11.31 13.27
C PRO A 29 -13.20 10.79 13.78
N ASP A 30 -14.06 11.66 14.32
CA ASP A 30 -15.38 11.25 14.83
C ASP A 30 -16.29 10.74 13.71
N ALA A 31 -16.25 11.36 12.53
CA ALA A 31 -16.98 10.89 11.36
C ALA A 31 -16.49 9.51 10.87
N LEU A 32 -15.21 9.18 11.09
CA LEU A 32 -14.71 7.83 10.83
C LEU A 32 -15.24 6.83 11.87
N ARG A 33 -15.27 7.21 13.15
CA ARG A 33 -15.58 6.30 14.27
C ARG A 33 -16.97 5.67 14.15
N THR A 34 -17.93 6.40 13.59
CA THR A 34 -19.32 5.95 13.47
C THR A 34 -19.64 5.25 12.15
N ASP A 35 -18.70 5.21 11.20
CA ASP A 35 -18.91 4.69 9.85
C ASP A 35 -17.96 3.50 9.59
N VAL A 36 -18.47 2.28 9.83
CA VAL A 36 -17.70 1.03 9.71
C VAL A 36 -17.33 0.74 8.26
N ASP A 37 -18.24 0.99 7.31
CA ASP A 37 -17.96 0.79 5.89
C ASP A 37 -16.82 1.69 5.42
N LEU A 38 -16.76 2.93 5.91
CA LEU A 38 -15.67 3.84 5.66
C LEU A 38 -14.36 3.38 6.31
N GLN A 39 -14.40 2.84 7.53
CA GLN A 39 -13.23 2.26 8.20
C GLN A 39 -12.65 1.11 7.37
N ASP A 40 -13.47 0.16 6.95
CA ASP A 40 -13.04 -0.98 6.14
C ASP A 40 -12.49 -0.53 4.78
N ALA A 41 -13.15 0.45 4.15
CA ALA A 41 -12.70 1.02 2.89
C ALA A 41 -11.32 1.68 2.98
N LEU A 42 -11.05 2.40 4.08
CA LEU A 42 -9.74 3.02 4.34
C LEU A 42 -8.70 1.96 4.71
N ALA A 43 -9.04 1.03 5.60
CA ALA A 43 -8.17 -0.06 6.05
C ALA A 43 -7.70 -0.91 4.86
N MET A 44 -8.61 -1.32 3.98
CA MET A 44 -8.27 -2.07 2.77
C MET A 44 -7.36 -1.27 1.82
N SER A 45 -7.62 0.04 1.66
CA SER A 45 -6.78 0.89 0.82
C SER A 45 -5.36 1.03 1.38
N LEU A 46 -5.23 1.15 2.71
CA LEU A 46 -3.94 1.23 3.38
C LEU A 46 -3.20 -0.11 3.35
N LEU A 47 -3.89 -1.21 3.62
CA LEU A 47 -3.34 -2.56 3.58
C LEU A 47 -2.68 -2.84 2.22
N VAL A 48 -3.41 -2.64 1.13
CA VAL A 48 -2.87 -2.88 -0.21
C VAL A 48 -1.69 -1.96 -0.51
N ALA A 49 -1.77 -0.67 -0.16
CA ALA A 49 -0.66 0.25 -0.39
C ALA A 49 0.63 -0.16 0.35
N ILE A 50 0.49 -0.64 1.59
CA ILE A 50 1.62 -1.14 2.39
C ILE A 50 2.17 -2.45 1.81
N GLN A 51 1.30 -3.37 1.40
CA GLN A 51 1.71 -4.63 0.78
C GLN A 51 2.49 -4.39 -0.52
N GLU A 52 2.00 -3.52 -1.41
CA GLU A 52 2.71 -3.18 -2.64
C GLU A 52 4.07 -2.51 -2.37
N ALA A 53 4.14 -1.64 -1.35
CA ALA A 53 5.41 -1.03 -0.95
C ALA A 53 6.41 -2.07 -0.40
N ALA A 54 5.93 -3.00 0.43
CA ALA A 54 6.75 -4.09 0.96
C ALA A 54 7.24 -5.02 -0.16
N ASP A 55 6.37 -5.40 -1.09
CA ASP A 55 6.73 -6.25 -2.22
C ASP A 55 7.78 -5.60 -3.14
N ILE A 56 7.67 -4.29 -3.39
CA ILE A 56 8.69 -3.54 -4.13
C ILE A 56 10.03 -3.59 -3.37
N ALA A 57 10.01 -3.34 -2.06
CA ALA A 57 11.21 -3.38 -1.24
C ALA A 57 11.86 -4.78 -1.28
N PHE A 58 11.07 -5.84 -1.08
CA PHE A 58 11.57 -7.22 -1.16
C PHE A 58 12.15 -7.56 -2.52
N HIS A 59 11.52 -7.11 -3.61
CA HIS A 59 12.02 -7.35 -4.95
C HIS A 59 13.37 -6.69 -5.19
N ILE A 60 13.57 -5.45 -4.71
CA ILE A 60 14.85 -4.74 -4.80
C ILE A 60 15.90 -5.41 -3.92
N THR A 61 15.59 -5.70 -2.65
CA THR A 61 16.56 -6.26 -1.71
C THR A 61 16.98 -7.68 -2.09
N ALA A 62 16.07 -8.47 -2.67
CA ALA A 62 16.36 -9.80 -3.21
C ALA A 62 17.30 -9.71 -4.42
N ASP A 63 17.11 -8.71 -5.28
CA ASP A 63 17.99 -8.47 -6.42
C ASP A 63 19.41 -8.06 -6.00
N GLU A 64 19.52 -7.24 -4.96
CA GLU A 64 20.80 -6.78 -4.40
C GLU A 64 21.49 -7.85 -3.51
N GLY A 65 20.84 -9.00 -3.28
CA GLY A 65 21.39 -10.10 -2.50
C GLY A 65 21.42 -9.86 -0.99
N TRP A 66 20.65 -8.90 -0.48
CA TRP A 66 20.64 -8.52 0.94
C TRP A 66 19.92 -9.52 1.85
N GLY A 67 19.35 -10.57 1.27
CA GLY A 67 18.57 -11.58 1.99
C GLY A 67 17.16 -11.10 2.35
N ILE A 68 16.39 -11.96 3.01
CA ILE A 68 15.05 -11.61 3.50
C ILE A 68 15.20 -11.08 4.93
N PRO A 69 14.73 -9.85 5.23
CA PRO A 69 14.68 -9.36 6.60
C PRO A 69 13.97 -10.36 7.52
N SER A 70 14.65 -10.85 8.55
CA SER A 70 14.05 -11.60 9.64
C SER A 70 13.52 -10.62 10.69
N SER A 71 12.23 -10.71 11.01
CA SER A 71 11.60 -9.93 12.11
C SER A 71 12.02 -10.46 13.48
#